data_AF-A0A1V5VJH5-F1
#
_entry.id   AF-A0A1V5VJH5-F1
#
_cell.length_a   1.000
_cell.length_b   1.000
_cell.length_c   1.000
_cell.angle_alpha   90.00
_cell.angle_beta   90.00
_cell.angle_gamma   90.00
#
_symmetry.space_group_name_H-M   'P 1'
#
loop_
_entity.id
_entity.type
_entity.pdbx_description
1 polymer ?
#
loop_
_entity_poly.entity_id
_entity_poly.type
_entity_poly.pdbx_seq_one_letter_code
_entity_poly.pdbx_strand_id
1 'polypeptide(L)'
;MRKQCQMLGITRSTLYYRSAGISERDNMMMNILDDQYTKTPFYGVLRMRETLRANGYKVGKCHVRTLLRTMGLEAVFAKPSTSKPHSEHRIYPYLLTGVTTTRQNQVWSTDITYISLRHGFAYLGGDHGLVQSVCIELAAIEHIRQRILRGGTGRGTKQVRKS
;
A
#
# COMPACT_ATOMS: atom_id res chain seq x y z
N MET A 1 43.37 -29.71 19.33
CA MET A 1 42.23 -28.99 18.70
C MET A 1 41.31 -28.24 19.69
N ARG A 2 40.99 -28.74 20.90
CA ARG A 2 40.15 -27.99 21.87
C ARG A 2 40.81 -26.71 22.40
N LYS A 3 42.11 -26.79 22.77
CA LYS A 3 42.93 -25.63 23.18
C LYS A 3 43.02 -24.54 22.11
N GLN A 4 43.17 -24.93 20.84
CA GLN A 4 43.24 -23.98 19.71
C GLN A 4 41.91 -23.24 19.50
N CYS A 5 40.78 -23.94 19.55
CA CYS A 5 39.44 -23.30 19.49
C CYS A 5 39.19 -22.36 20.67
N GLN A 6 39.64 -22.73 21.88
CA GLN A 6 39.49 -21.90 23.08
C GLN A 6 40.36 -20.64 23.03
N MET A 7 41.58 -20.74 22.48
CA MET A 7 42.46 -19.58 22.24
C MET A 7 41.91 -18.64 21.17
N LEU A 8 41.25 -19.17 20.13
CA LEU A 8 40.67 -18.40 19.02
C LEU A 8 39.26 -17.88 19.30
N GLY A 9 38.61 -18.30 20.40
CA GLY A 9 37.24 -17.91 20.72
C GLY A 9 36.16 -18.50 19.81
N ILE A 10 36.46 -19.56 19.05
CA ILE A 10 35.54 -20.15 18.06
C ILE A 10 34.98 -21.47 18.61
N THR A 11 33.68 -21.70 18.40
CA THR A 11 33.01 -22.97 18.72
C THR A 11 33.52 -24.12 17.84
N ARG A 12 33.71 -25.30 18.45
CA ARG A 12 34.24 -26.50 17.77
C ARG A 12 33.44 -26.89 16.52
N SER A 13 32.12 -26.71 16.53
CA SER A 13 31.24 -27.04 15.41
C SER A 13 31.53 -26.21 14.15
N THR A 14 31.87 -24.94 14.33
CA THR A 14 32.21 -24.01 13.25
C THR A 14 33.52 -24.39 12.55
N LEU A 15 34.47 -24.99 13.29
CA LEU A 15 35.75 -25.42 12.71
C LEU A 15 35.60 -26.49 11.62
N TYR A 16 34.56 -27.33 11.70
CA TYR A 16 34.28 -28.37 10.70
C TYR A 16 33.31 -27.89 9.61
N TYR A 17 32.70 -26.72 9.77
CA TYR A 17 31.79 -26.19 8.77
C TYR A 17 32.59 -25.58 7.62
N ARG A 18 32.58 -26.25 6.48
CA ARG A 18 33.06 -25.70 5.22
C ARG A 18 31.84 -25.20 4.46
N SER A 19 31.75 -23.90 4.21
CA SER A 19 30.69 -23.38 3.35
C SER A 19 30.80 -24.03 1.98
N ALA A 20 29.75 -24.73 1.56
CA ALA A 20 29.64 -25.15 0.18
C ALA A 20 29.52 -23.89 -0.67
N GLY A 21 30.35 -23.76 -1.70
CA GLY A 21 30.24 -22.67 -2.67
C GLY A 21 28.89 -22.68 -3.38
N ILE A 22 28.57 -21.58 -4.06
CA ILE A 22 27.37 -21.48 -4.89
C ILE A 22 27.50 -22.51 -6.04
N SER A 23 26.45 -23.32 -6.25
CA SER A 23 26.44 -24.30 -7.33
C SER A 23 26.47 -23.61 -8.70
N GLU A 24 27.08 -24.23 -9.71
CA GLU A 24 27.06 -23.73 -11.09
C GLU A 24 25.62 -23.48 -11.60
N ARG A 25 24.68 -24.33 -11.17
CA ARG A 25 23.26 -24.15 -11.48
C ARG A 25 22.68 -22.89 -10.83
N ASP A 26 23.11 -22.57 -9.61
CA ASP A 26 22.66 -21.38 -8.90
C ASP A 26 23.28 -20.11 -9.52
N ASN A 27 24.53 -20.16 -9.98
CA ASN A 27 25.15 -19.05 -10.74
C ASN A 27 24.37 -18.74 -12.02
N MET A 28 23.98 -19.75 -12.79
CA MET A 28 23.14 -19.55 -13.98
C MET A 28 21.80 -18.90 -13.63
N MET A 29 21.16 -19.34 -12.55
CA MET A 29 19.91 -18.73 -12.07
C MET A 29 20.13 -17.28 -11.61
N MET A 30 21.23 -16.98 -10.91
CA MET A 30 21.58 -15.63 -10.47
C MET A 30 21.77 -14.69 -11.67
N ASN A 31 22.45 -15.13 -12.74
CA ASN A 31 22.62 -14.33 -13.96
C ASN A 31 21.28 -14.00 -14.63
N ILE A 32 20.35 -14.97 -14.68
CA ILE A 32 19.00 -14.72 -15.21
C ILE A 32 18.24 -13.76 -14.31
N LEU A 33 18.31 -13.94 -12.99
CA LEU A 33 17.64 -13.04 -12.04
C LEU A 33 18.17 -11.61 -12.14
N ASP A 34 19.46 -11.41 -12.35
CA ASP A 34 20.09 -10.10 -12.50
C ASP A 34 19.62 -9.35 -13.76
N ASP A 35 19.61 -10.03 -14.91
CA ASP A 35 19.07 -9.49 -16.16
C ASP A 35 17.58 -9.10 -16.02
N GLN A 36 16.81 -9.93 -15.32
CA GLN A 36 15.39 -9.68 -15.10
C GLN A 36 15.14 -8.55 -14.10
N TYR A 37 15.97 -8.42 -13.07
CA TYR A 37 15.90 -7.32 -12.12
C TYR A 37 16.22 -5.98 -12.79
N THR A 38 17.22 -5.96 -13.67
CA THR A 38 17.57 -4.76 -14.47
C THR A 38 16.38 -4.27 -15.32
N LYS A 39 15.60 -5.21 -15.88
CA LYS A 39 14.39 -4.88 -16.65
C LYS A 39 13.20 -4.49 -15.76
N THR A 40 13.07 -5.11 -14.59
CA THR A 40 11.87 -5.03 -13.74
C THR A 40 12.22 -4.95 -12.25
N PRO A 41 12.62 -3.78 -11.72
CA PRO A 41 13.07 -3.63 -10.32
C PRO A 41 11.95 -3.80 -9.28
N PHE A 42 10.69 -3.89 -9.72
CA PHE A 42 9.51 -4.08 -8.88
C PHE A 42 9.08 -5.55 -8.73
N TYR A 43 9.78 -6.49 -9.38
CA TYR A 43 9.43 -7.91 -9.31
C TYR A 43 9.85 -8.52 -7.97
N GLY A 44 8.86 -9.03 -7.23
CA GLY A 44 9.10 -9.81 -6.02
C GLY A 44 9.42 -11.29 -6.27
N VAL A 45 9.70 -12.01 -5.18
CA VAL A 45 10.10 -13.44 -5.19
C VAL A 45 9.19 -14.34 -6.02
N LEU A 46 7.86 -14.10 -5.99
CA LEU A 46 6.91 -14.93 -6.72
C LEU A 46 7.01 -14.76 -8.24
N ARG A 47 7.19 -13.52 -8.72
CA ARG A 47 7.38 -13.21 -10.14
C ARG A 47 8.73 -13.70 -10.62
N MET A 48 9.79 -13.47 -9.84
CA MET A 48 11.12 -14.00 -10.14
C MET A 48 11.14 -15.54 -10.25
N ARG A 49 10.35 -16.24 -9.41
CA ARG A 49 10.15 -17.69 -9.53
C ARG A 49 9.45 -18.07 -10.84
N GLU A 50 8.42 -17.33 -11.24
CA GLU A 50 7.72 -17.58 -12.51
C GLU A 50 8.64 -17.37 -13.71
N THR A 51 9.46 -16.32 -13.69
CA THR A 51 10.48 -16.08 -14.72
C THR A 51 11.47 -17.22 -14.81
N LEU A 52 11.98 -17.72 -13.68
CA LEU A 52 12.87 -18.90 -13.69
C LEU A 52 12.18 -20.17 -14.19
N ARG A 53 10.88 -20.36 -13.87
CA ARG A 53 10.10 -21.49 -14.41
C ARG A 53 9.86 -21.39 -15.90
N ALA A 54 9.64 -20.18 -16.43
CA ALA A 54 9.53 -19.93 -17.86
C ALA A 54 10.84 -20.24 -18.60
N ASN A 55 11.98 -20.04 -17.95
CA ASN A 55 13.31 -20.44 -18.44
C ASN A 55 13.65 -21.92 -18.20
N GLY A 56 12.68 -22.76 -17.79
CA GLY A 56 12.85 -24.21 -17.66
C GLY A 56 13.37 -24.68 -16.29
N TYR A 57 13.60 -23.79 -15.32
CA TYR A 57 14.08 -24.17 -13.99
C TYR A 57 12.94 -24.51 -13.04
N LYS A 58 12.97 -25.73 -12.47
CA LYS A 58 12.04 -26.14 -11.41
C LYS A 58 12.57 -25.70 -10.03
N VAL A 59 12.26 -24.47 -9.62
CA VAL A 59 12.71 -23.89 -8.34
C VAL A 59 11.55 -23.49 -7.42
N GLY A 60 11.75 -23.69 -6.11
CA GLY A 60 10.82 -23.27 -5.07
C GLY A 60 11.00 -21.81 -4.64
N LYS A 61 9.97 -21.22 -4.03
CA LYS A 61 10.01 -19.82 -3.53
C LYS A 61 11.12 -19.56 -2.50
N CYS A 62 11.46 -20.56 -1.69
CA CYS A 62 12.51 -20.43 -0.68
C CYS A 62 13.90 -20.32 -1.32
N HIS A 63 14.15 -21.11 -2.38
CA HIS A 63 15.42 -21.06 -3.11
C HIS A 63 15.62 -19.71 -3.79
N VAL A 64 14.60 -19.24 -4.52
CA VAL A 64 14.64 -17.91 -5.16
C VAL A 64 14.86 -16.80 -4.14
N ARG A 65 14.22 -16.88 -2.96
CA ARG A 65 14.46 -15.92 -1.88
C ARG A 65 15.91 -15.95 -1.39
N THR A 66 16.49 -17.13 -1.22
CA THR A 66 17.90 -17.27 -0.83
C THR A 66 18.81 -16.64 -1.88
N LEU A 67 18.61 -16.95 -3.17
CA LEU A 67 19.41 -16.38 -4.27
C LEU A 67 19.33 -14.85 -4.30
N LEU A 68 18.11 -14.28 -4.23
CA LEU A 68 17.92 -12.82 -4.20
C LEU A 68 18.61 -12.17 -2.98
N ARG A 69 18.55 -12.82 -1.80
CA ARG A 69 19.25 -12.33 -0.60
C ARG A 69 20.77 -12.41 -0.72
N THR A 70 21.29 -13.48 -1.31
CA THR A 70 22.73 -13.64 -1.58
C THR A 70 23.23 -12.55 -2.54
N MET A 71 22.42 -12.16 -3.51
CA MET A 71 22.72 -11.07 -4.44
C MET A 71 22.42 -9.66 -3.88
N GLY A 72 21.70 -9.54 -2.76
CA GLY A 72 21.26 -8.26 -2.21
C GLY A 72 20.13 -7.57 -3.00
N LEU A 73 19.37 -8.32 -3.79
CA LEU A 73 18.29 -7.80 -4.61
C LEU A 73 16.97 -7.77 -3.82
N GLU A 74 16.37 -6.58 -3.73
CA GLU A 74 15.07 -6.35 -3.12
C GLU A 74 14.12 -5.65 -4.09
N ALA A 75 12.84 -6.02 -4.04
CA ALA A 75 11.81 -5.41 -4.87
C ALA A 75 11.52 -3.99 -4.38
N VAL A 76 11.73 -3.00 -5.24
CA VAL A 76 11.48 -1.59 -4.93
C VAL A 76 10.05 -1.26 -5.33
N PHE A 77 9.19 -1.02 -4.35
CA PHE A 77 7.82 -0.54 -4.57
C PHE A 77 7.73 0.95 -4.25
N ALA A 78 7.09 1.70 -5.14
CA ALA A 78 6.68 3.07 -4.83
C ALA A 78 5.68 3.03 -3.68
N LYS A 79 6.04 3.62 -2.53
CA LYS A 79 5.07 3.79 -1.43
C LYS A 79 3.96 4.73 -1.91
N PRO A 80 2.67 4.39 -1.73
CA PRO A 80 1.59 5.31 -2.04
C PRO A 80 1.78 6.58 -1.21
N SER A 81 1.91 7.72 -1.88
CA SER A 81 2.07 9.02 -1.23
C SER A 81 0.69 9.51 -0.76
N THR A 82 0.19 8.92 0.33
CA THR A 82 -1.10 9.30 0.94
C THR A 82 -1.10 10.72 1.52
N SER A 83 0.09 11.29 1.74
CA SER A 83 0.27 12.65 2.25
C SER A 83 0.17 13.74 1.18
N LYS A 84 0.10 13.40 -0.11
CA LYS A 84 -0.10 14.39 -1.18
C LYS A 84 -1.59 14.50 -1.49
N PRO A 85 -2.27 15.57 -1.05
CA PRO A 85 -3.67 15.79 -1.43
C PRO A 85 -3.76 15.97 -2.94
N HIS A 86 -4.80 15.40 -3.55
CA HIS A 86 -5.11 15.65 -4.96
C HIS A 86 -5.45 17.14 -5.14
N SER A 87 -5.09 17.74 -6.27
CA SER A 87 -5.15 19.20 -6.49
C SER A 87 -6.54 19.81 -6.29
N GLU A 88 -7.59 19.02 -6.51
CA GLU A 88 -8.99 19.42 -6.35
C GLU A 88 -9.53 19.25 -4.91
N HIS A 89 -8.77 18.61 -4.01
CA HIS A 89 -9.20 18.41 -2.63
C HIS A 89 -8.97 19.69 -1.81
N ARG A 90 -10.08 20.37 -1.50
CA ARG A 90 -10.07 21.53 -0.62
C ARG A 90 -9.69 21.10 0.80
N ILE A 91 -8.67 21.74 1.37
CA ILE A 91 -8.31 21.59 2.78
C ILE A 91 -9.39 22.29 3.60
N TYR A 92 -10.13 21.53 4.40
CA TYR A 92 -11.10 22.09 5.35
C TYR A 92 -10.39 22.39 6.67
N PRO A 93 -10.49 23.62 7.20
CA PRO A 93 -9.94 23.92 8.51
C PRO A 93 -10.65 23.06 9.56
N TYR A 94 -9.90 22.52 10.52
CA TYR A 94 -10.48 21.73 11.60
C TYR A 94 -11.29 22.66 12.53
N LEU A 95 -12.61 22.55 12.44
CA LEU A 95 -13.56 23.48 13.09
C LEU A 95 -13.58 23.40 14.62
N LEU A 96 -12.95 22.38 15.21
CA LEU A 96 -12.85 22.20 16.66
C LEU A 96 -11.55 22.77 17.24
N THR A 97 -10.73 23.44 16.43
CA THR A 97 -9.49 24.06 16.89
C THR A 97 -9.80 25.25 17.82
N GLY A 98 -9.43 25.15 19.10
CA GLY A 98 -9.63 26.21 20.10
C GLY A 98 -10.94 26.14 20.89
N VAL A 99 -11.75 25.09 20.71
CA VAL A 99 -12.99 24.88 21.48
C VAL A 99 -12.69 24.05 22.73
N THR A 100 -12.95 24.59 23.92
CA THR A 100 -12.95 23.84 25.17
C THR A 100 -14.29 23.14 25.37
N THR A 101 -14.28 21.80 25.45
CA THR A 101 -15.47 20.99 25.69
C THR A 101 -15.84 21.03 27.17
N THR A 102 -16.87 21.80 27.53
CA THR A 102 -17.29 22.06 28.92
C THR A 102 -18.58 21.35 29.31
N ARG A 103 -19.35 20.82 28.35
CA ARG A 103 -20.60 20.08 28.61
C ARG A 103 -20.72 18.80 27.78
N GLN A 104 -21.48 17.83 28.27
CA GLN A 104 -21.86 16.63 27.51
C GLN A 104 -22.68 17.04 26.27
N ASN A 105 -22.58 16.29 25.17
CA ASN A 105 -23.23 16.57 23.86
C ASN A 105 -22.77 17.86 23.15
N GLN A 106 -21.55 18.34 23.40
CA GLN A 106 -21.01 19.52 22.72
C GLN A 106 -20.24 19.18 21.43
N VAL A 107 -19.67 17.98 21.34
CA VAL A 107 -18.92 17.49 20.18
C VAL A 107 -19.34 16.05 19.90
N TRP A 108 -19.70 15.76 18.66
CA TRP A 108 -19.96 14.41 18.18
C TRP A 108 -18.98 14.06 17.06
N SER A 109 -18.48 12.85 17.08
CA SER A 109 -17.68 12.26 15.99
C SER A 109 -18.37 10.98 15.56
N THR A 110 -18.59 10.83 14.26
CA THR A 110 -19.18 9.62 13.69
C THR A 110 -18.25 9.10 12.60
N ASP A 111 -17.90 7.82 12.70
CA ASP A 111 -17.13 7.13 11.68
C ASP A 111 -18.09 6.35 10.77
N ILE A 112 -17.96 6.55 9.45
CA ILE A 112 -18.66 5.74 8.45
C ILE A 112 -17.72 4.64 8.00
N THR A 113 -18.07 3.38 8.31
CA THR A 113 -17.30 2.23 7.86
C THR A 113 -17.92 1.67 6.58
N TYR A 114 -17.09 1.53 5.55
CA TYR A 114 -17.48 0.94 4.28
C TYR A 114 -17.26 -0.57 4.29
N ILE A 115 -18.32 -1.34 4.05
CA ILE A 115 -18.26 -2.79 3.96
C ILE A 115 -18.54 -3.20 2.51
N SER A 116 -17.51 -3.70 1.83
CA SER A 116 -17.62 -4.20 0.46
C SER A 116 -18.28 -5.59 0.43
N LEU A 117 -19.37 -5.73 -0.30
CA LEU A 117 -20.06 -7.00 -0.55
C LEU A 117 -19.85 -7.44 -2.00
N ARG A 118 -20.05 -8.74 -2.28
CA ARG A 118 -19.80 -9.35 -3.61
C ARG A 118 -20.63 -8.72 -4.75
N HIS A 119 -21.77 -8.10 -4.43
CA HIS A 119 -22.68 -7.46 -5.40
C HIS A 119 -23.15 -6.06 -4.94
N GLY A 120 -22.35 -5.34 -4.13
CA GLY A 120 -22.72 -4.00 -3.70
C GLY A 120 -21.94 -3.51 -2.49
N PHE A 121 -22.44 -2.45 -1.88
CA PHE A 121 -21.78 -1.78 -0.77
C PHE A 121 -22.77 -1.52 0.36
N ALA A 122 -22.34 -1.80 1.59
CA ALA A 122 -23.08 -1.46 2.79
C ALA A 122 -22.31 -0.41 3.59
N TYR A 123 -23.05 0.53 4.18
CA TYR A 123 -22.50 1.52 5.11
C TYR A 123 -22.90 1.13 6.52
N LEU A 124 -21.93 1.06 7.42
CA LEU A 124 -22.17 0.92 8.86
C LEU A 124 -21.87 2.28 9.51
N GLY A 125 -22.91 2.95 10.00
CA GLY A 125 -22.80 4.14 10.85
C GLY A 125 -22.86 3.71 12.31
N GLY A 126 -21.80 3.99 13.07
CA GLY A 126 -21.74 3.71 14.50
C GLY A 126 -22.04 4.96 15.30
N ASP A 127 -23.30 5.14 15.68
CA ASP A 127 -23.70 6.15 16.65
C ASP A 127 -23.73 5.44 18.02
N HIS A 128 -23.00 5.94 19.01
CA HIS A 128 -22.97 5.34 20.35
C HIS A 128 -24.37 5.31 20.98
N GLY A 129 -25.05 4.17 20.87
CA GLY A 129 -26.24 3.83 21.65
C GLY A 129 -27.42 3.33 20.83
N LEU A 130 -27.62 2.00 20.87
CA LEU A 130 -28.76 1.19 20.40
C LEU A 130 -28.54 0.44 19.09
N VAL A 131 -28.42 -0.88 19.24
CA VAL A 131 -28.51 -1.87 18.17
C VAL A 131 -29.95 -1.92 17.69
N GLN A 132 -30.24 -1.38 16.52
CA GLN A 132 -31.40 -1.78 15.74
C GLN A 132 -30.98 -2.02 14.29
N SER A 133 -31.12 -3.27 13.84
CA SER A 133 -31.16 -3.60 12.42
C SER A 133 -32.37 -2.90 11.80
N VAL A 134 -32.17 -1.79 11.11
CA VAL A 134 -33.22 -1.23 10.25
C VAL A 134 -32.62 -0.79 8.91
N CYS A 135 -33.11 -1.45 7.87
CA CYS A 135 -33.01 -1.03 6.48
C CYS A 135 -33.47 0.42 6.33
N ILE A 136 -32.60 1.31 5.87
CA ILE A 136 -33.01 2.65 5.44
C ILE A 136 -32.78 2.78 3.95
N GLU A 137 -33.91 2.86 3.25
CA GLU A 137 -34.08 3.18 1.85
C GLU A 137 -33.47 4.56 1.54
N LEU A 138 -32.77 4.64 0.41
CA LEU A 138 -31.99 5.79 -0.06
C LEU A 138 -32.85 7.05 -0.26
N ALA A 139 -32.62 8.09 0.55
CA ALA A 139 -33.11 9.44 0.26
C ALA A 139 -32.18 10.54 0.81
N ALA A 140 -30.93 10.64 0.34
CA ALA A 140 -30.10 11.82 0.64
C ALA A 140 -28.89 12.10 -0.28
N ILE A 141 -28.75 11.46 -1.46
CA ILE A 141 -27.54 11.65 -2.30
C ILE A 141 -27.83 12.27 -3.68
N GLU A 142 -29.10 12.44 -4.09
CA GLU A 142 -29.42 13.16 -5.34
C GLU A 142 -29.32 14.70 -5.20
N HIS A 143 -29.46 15.26 -3.99
CA HIS A 143 -29.60 16.71 -3.85
C HIS A 143 -28.30 17.51 -4.01
N ILE A 144 -27.14 16.90 -3.75
CA ILE A 144 -25.84 17.56 -3.92
C ILE A 144 -25.38 17.55 -5.38
N ARG A 145 -25.83 16.57 -6.18
CA ARG A 145 -25.43 16.46 -7.59
C ARG A 145 -26.21 17.42 -8.51
N GLN A 146 -27.47 17.72 -8.19
CA GLN A 146 -28.30 18.60 -9.03
C GLN A 146 -28.06 20.10 -8.82
N ARG A 147 -27.42 20.51 -7.72
CA ARG A 147 -27.16 21.94 -7.43
C ARG A 147 -25.89 22.50 -8.10
N ILE A 148 -25.04 21.64 -8.66
CA ILE A 148 -23.82 22.04 -9.40
C ILE A 148 -24.11 22.32 -10.88
N LEU A 149 -25.21 21.83 -11.46
CA LEU A 149 -25.53 22.01 -12.89
C LEU A 149 -26.57 23.10 -13.20
N ARG A 150 -27.03 23.88 -12.22
CA ARG A 150 -28.00 24.98 -12.42
C ARG A 150 -27.55 26.33 -11.84
N GLY A 151 -26.25 26.57 -11.80
CA GLY A 151 -25.65 27.80 -11.27
C GLY A 151 -24.86 28.59 -12.31
N GLY A 152 -25.45 28.88 -13.48
CA GLY A 152 -24.77 29.73 -14.46
C GLY A 152 -25.54 29.98 -15.74
N THR A 153 -26.48 30.94 -15.72
CA THR A 153 -26.73 31.88 -16.82
C THR A 153 -27.70 32.98 -16.34
N GLY A 154 -27.18 34.17 -16.06
CA GLY A 154 -27.94 35.35 -15.65
C GLY A 154 -27.17 36.65 -15.92
N ARG A 155 -27.22 37.08 -17.19
CA ARG A 155 -26.95 38.39 -17.83
C ARG A 155 -26.25 39.51 -17.03
N GLY A 156 -25.23 40.12 -17.66
CA GLY A 156 -24.74 41.45 -17.34
C GLY A 156 -23.99 42.08 -18.54
N THR A 157 -24.66 43.01 -19.21
CA THR A 157 -24.18 43.84 -20.33
C THR A 157 -22.97 44.70 -19.94
N LYS A 158 -21.90 44.67 -20.75
CA LYS A 158 -20.91 45.76 -20.81
C LYS A 158 -20.64 46.18 -22.25
N GLN A 159 -21.15 47.35 -22.57
CA GLN A 159 -20.78 48.21 -23.69
C GLN A 159 -19.29 48.60 -23.53
N VAL A 160 -18.45 48.34 -24.53
CA VAL A 160 -17.18 49.07 -24.75
C VAL A 160 -16.98 49.25 -26.25
N ARG A 161 -16.98 50.52 -26.67
CA ARG A 161 -16.60 51.04 -28.00
C ARG A 161 -15.19 50.61 -28.41
N LYS A 162 -14.95 50.31 -29.70
CA LYS A 162 -13.80 50.82 -30.48
C LYS A 162 -14.09 50.78 -31.99
N SER A 163 -13.69 51.87 -32.63
CA SER A 163 -13.50 52.16 -34.06
C SER A 163 -14.73 52.38 -34.92
#